data_AF-A0A1H8CKR4-F1
#
_entry.id   AF-A0A1H8CKR4-F1
#
_cell.length_a   1.000
_cell.length_b   1.000
_cell.length_c   1.000
_cell.angle_alpha   90.00
_cell.angle_beta   90.00
_cell.angle_gamma   90.00
#
_symmetry.space_group_name_H-M   'P 1'
#
loop_
_entity.id
_entity.type
_entity.pdbx_description
1 polymer ?
#
loop_
_entity_poly.entity_id
_entity_poly.type
_entity_poly.pdbx_seq_one_letter_code
_entity_poly.pdbx_strand_id
1 'polypeptide(L)'
;MSKRTFPASELIINADGSCFHLHLKPEQLADKVILVGDPARVDTVAAHFDSKECEVSSREFHTITGMYKGKRITVQSHGIGCDNIDIVVNELDTLANIDYTTREEKDEHRTLTMVRIGTCGGLQPFTPTGSFIASVKSIGFDGLLNYYAGRNVVCDIDMEKAFTEHMQWDPIKGAPYVALADEELINKIAQDDMVRGYTISCGGFYGPQGRVLRADIADPKQNEKIEAFEYDGMKICNFEMESSAVAGLASLLGHRAMTCCMVIANRYTTEMNTEYKNSIDTLIEKVLDRI
;
A
#
# COMPACT_ATOMS: atom_id res chain seq x y z
N MET A 1 -19.28 -27.49 -7.66
CA MET A 1 -18.18 -27.36 -8.64
C MET A 1 -16.92 -27.88 -7.96
N SER A 2 -15.95 -28.45 -8.69
CA SER A 2 -14.65 -28.82 -8.10
C SER A 2 -13.97 -27.56 -7.57
N LYS A 3 -13.40 -27.61 -6.37
CA LYS A 3 -12.52 -26.56 -5.86
C LYS A 3 -11.27 -26.44 -6.74
N ARG A 4 -10.70 -25.23 -6.79
CA ARG A 4 -9.41 -25.00 -7.44
C ARG A 4 -8.30 -25.54 -6.54
N THR A 5 -7.39 -26.33 -7.12
CA THR A 5 -6.20 -26.85 -6.44
C THR A 5 -4.94 -26.17 -6.99
N PHE A 6 -3.99 -25.82 -6.13
CA PHE A 6 -2.80 -25.04 -6.48
C PHE A 6 -1.52 -25.91 -6.49
N PRO A 7 -0.83 -26.03 -7.64
CA PRO A 7 0.41 -26.80 -7.76
C PRO A 7 1.55 -26.26 -6.87
N ALA A 8 2.50 -27.14 -6.50
CA ALA A 8 3.65 -26.81 -5.64
C ALA A 8 4.56 -25.69 -6.17
N SER A 9 4.63 -25.53 -7.49
CA SER A 9 5.40 -24.45 -8.13
C SER A 9 4.75 -23.08 -7.97
N GLU A 10 3.42 -23.02 -7.82
CA GLU A 10 2.65 -21.78 -7.76
C GLU A 10 2.42 -21.33 -6.32
N LEU A 11 2.13 -22.28 -5.43
CA LEU A 11 1.94 -22.05 -3.99
C LEU A 11 3.07 -22.74 -3.23
N ILE A 12 4.16 -22.01 -3.01
CA ILE A 12 5.30 -22.51 -2.25
C ILE A 12 4.95 -22.42 -0.76
N ILE A 13 4.99 -23.56 -0.07
CA ILE A 13 4.75 -23.67 1.37
C ILE A 13 6.02 -24.21 1.99
N ASN A 14 6.52 -23.53 3.01
CA ASN A 14 7.71 -23.94 3.73
C ASN A 14 7.48 -25.25 4.49
N ALA A 15 8.56 -25.96 4.84
CA ALA A 15 8.49 -27.24 5.54
C ALA A 15 7.79 -27.16 6.92
N ASP A 16 7.73 -25.97 7.52
CA ASP A 16 7.05 -25.71 8.80
C ASP A 16 5.57 -25.33 8.66
N GLY A 17 5.04 -25.31 7.42
CA GLY A 17 3.66 -24.95 7.10
C GLY A 17 3.41 -23.46 6.90
N SER A 18 4.44 -22.63 6.87
CA SER A 18 4.32 -21.19 6.60
C SER A 18 4.32 -20.85 5.10
N CYS A 19 3.82 -19.65 4.76
CA CYS A 19 3.99 -19.08 3.42
C CYS A 19 5.46 -18.75 3.14
N PHE A 20 5.84 -18.71 1.87
CA PHE A 20 7.25 -18.77 1.47
C PHE A 20 8.08 -17.55 1.90
N HIS A 21 7.60 -16.33 1.67
CA HIS A 21 8.36 -15.11 1.95
C HIS A 21 8.09 -14.54 3.33
N LEU A 22 6.83 -14.46 3.77
CA LEU A 22 6.49 -13.86 5.07
C LEU A 22 6.77 -14.81 6.25
N HIS A 23 6.91 -16.13 5.98
CA HIS A 23 7.05 -17.18 7.00
C HIS A 23 5.88 -17.20 8.01
N LEU A 24 4.74 -16.62 7.65
CA LEU A 24 3.54 -16.60 8.46
C LEU A 24 2.73 -17.88 8.24
N LYS A 25 2.10 -18.40 9.29
CA LYS A 25 1.15 -19.52 9.22
C LYS A 25 -0.29 -19.03 9.16
N PRO A 26 -1.24 -19.78 8.57
CA PRO A 26 -2.64 -19.33 8.43
C PRO A 26 -3.28 -18.88 9.75
N GLU A 27 -3.01 -19.57 10.84
CA GLU A 27 -3.54 -19.26 12.17
C GLU A 27 -2.99 -17.97 12.77
N GLN A 28 -1.80 -17.53 12.34
CA GLN A 28 -1.13 -16.32 12.85
C GLN A 28 -1.65 -15.03 12.21
N LEU A 29 -2.42 -15.12 11.12
CA LEU A 29 -2.96 -13.96 10.40
C LEU A 29 -4.29 -13.48 11.01
N ALA A 30 -4.38 -12.19 11.34
CA ALA A 30 -5.63 -11.52 11.71
C ALA A 30 -6.38 -10.96 10.49
N ASP A 31 -7.67 -10.69 10.63
CA ASP A 31 -8.47 -10.04 9.56
C ASP A 31 -8.15 -8.56 9.39
N LYS A 32 -7.57 -7.93 10.41
CA LYS A 32 -7.12 -6.53 10.39
C LYS A 32 -5.61 -6.51 10.25
N VAL A 33 -5.15 -5.94 9.16
CA VAL A 33 -3.73 -5.93 8.80
C VAL A 33 -3.25 -4.49 8.64
N ILE A 34 -2.22 -4.12 9.39
CA ILE A 34 -1.47 -2.88 9.21
C ILE A 34 -0.25 -3.20 8.35
N LEU A 35 -0.10 -2.48 7.24
CA LEU A 35 1.06 -2.61 6.35
C LEU A 35 2.02 -1.45 6.55
N VAL A 36 3.31 -1.73 6.75
CA VAL A 36 4.35 -0.70 6.92
C VAL A 36 5.56 -0.99 6.03
N GLY A 37 6.25 0.05 5.54
CA GLY A 37 7.43 -0.19 4.71
C GLY A 37 8.64 -0.68 5.51
N ASP A 38 8.99 0.09 6.54
CA ASP A 38 10.16 -0.17 7.38
C ASP A 38 9.88 -1.33 8.36
N PRO A 39 10.71 -2.40 8.37
CA PRO A 39 10.59 -3.51 9.34
C PRO A 39 10.63 -3.06 10.80
N ALA A 40 11.37 -2.00 11.13
CA ALA A 40 11.42 -1.45 12.48
C ALA A 40 10.12 -0.74 12.89
N ARG A 41 9.28 -0.34 11.92
CA ARG A 41 7.98 0.26 12.21
C ARG A 41 6.97 -0.78 12.71
N VAL A 42 7.20 -2.06 12.45
CA VAL A 42 6.40 -3.16 13.01
C VAL A 42 6.44 -3.12 14.53
N ASP A 43 7.64 -2.98 15.11
CA ASP A 43 7.82 -2.84 16.56
C ASP A 43 7.14 -1.58 17.10
N THR A 44 7.21 -0.47 16.35
CA THR A 44 6.58 0.80 16.74
C THR A 44 5.06 0.66 16.82
N VAL A 45 4.44 0.00 15.83
CA VAL A 45 2.99 -0.27 15.84
C VAL A 45 2.65 -1.28 16.94
N ALA A 46 3.40 -2.37 17.06
CA ALA A 46 3.15 -3.43 18.03
C ALA A 46 3.38 -2.99 19.49
N ALA A 47 4.16 -1.93 19.73
CA ALA A 47 4.32 -1.33 21.06
C ALA A 47 2.99 -0.79 21.64
N HIS A 48 2.00 -0.53 20.78
CA HIS A 48 0.65 -0.14 21.20
C HIS A 48 -0.23 -1.34 21.58
N PHE A 49 0.15 -2.57 21.23
CA PHE A 49 -0.66 -3.76 21.49
C PHE A 49 -0.69 -4.11 22.99
N ASP A 50 -1.87 -4.54 23.45
CA ASP A 50 -2.09 -5.07 24.80
C ASP A 50 -1.38 -6.41 25.02
N SER A 51 -1.22 -7.20 23.95
CA SER A 51 -0.51 -8.47 23.97
C SER A 51 0.05 -8.84 22.61
N LYS A 52 1.10 -9.66 22.63
CA LYS A 52 1.74 -10.24 21.44
C LYS A 52 1.41 -11.73 21.37
N GLU A 53 0.79 -12.17 20.27
CA GLU A 53 0.46 -13.56 20.01
C GLU A 53 1.61 -14.28 19.29
N CYS A 54 2.15 -13.66 18.24
CA CYS A 54 3.30 -14.18 17.51
C CYS A 54 4.17 -13.06 16.94
N GLU A 55 5.41 -13.41 16.64
CA GLU A 55 6.38 -12.57 15.96
C GLU A 55 7.20 -13.45 15.00
N VAL A 56 7.28 -13.03 13.74
CA VAL A 56 7.99 -13.75 12.69
C VAL A 56 8.75 -12.75 11.84
N SER A 57 9.96 -13.08 11.44
CA SER A 57 10.77 -12.23 10.56
C SER A 57 11.49 -13.07 9.50
N SER A 58 11.44 -12.63 8.25
CA SER A 58 12.22 -13.16 7.14
C SER A 58 12.53 -12.03 6.16
N ARG A 59 13.83 -11.80 5.88
CA ARG A 59 14.29 -10.69 5.03
C ARG A 59 13.75 -9.34 5.51
N GLU A 60 13.12 -8.54 4.65
CA GLU A 60 12.43 -7.30 4.98
C GLU A 60 10.99 -7.49 5.50
N PHE A 61 10.51 -8.73 5.60
CA PHE A 61 9.18 -9.05 6.09
C PHE A 61 9.25 -9.36 7.59
N HIS A 62 8.70 -8.47 8.40
CA HIS A 62 8.60 -8.59 9.84
C HIS A 62 7.12 -8.47 10.21
N THR A 63 6.64 -9.43 10.99
CA THR A 63 5.22 -9.58 11.31
C THR A 63 5.05 -9.74 12.80
N ILE A 64 4.14 -8.95 13.38
CA ILE A 64 3.65 -9.15 14.74
C ILE A 64 2.13 -9.22 14.69
N THR A 65 1.55 -10.30 15.23
CA THR A 65 0.11 -10.39 15.50
C THR A 65 -0.12 -10.28 16.99
N GLY A 66 -1.12 -9.50 17.38
CA GLY A 66 -1.45 -9.25 18.78
C GLY A 66 -2.84 -8.69 18.97
N MET A 67 -3.12 -8.23 20.19
CA MET A 67 -4.39 -7.62 20.56
C MET A 67 -4.21 -6.12 20.81
N TYR A 68 -5.14 -5.31 20.31
CA TYR A 68 -5.24 -3.88 20.59
C TYR A 68 -6.68 -3.49 20.89
N LYS A 69 -6.97 -3.06 22.12
CA LYS A 69 -8.30 -2.64 22.58
C LYS A 69 -9.40 -3.64 22.18
N GLY A 70 -9.13 -4.93 22.36
CA GLY A 70 -10.04 -6.03 22.03
C GLY A 70 -10.09 -6.43 20.55
N LYS A 71 -9.30 -5.80 19.68
CA LYS A 71 -9.16 -6.16 18.26
C LYS A 71 -7.91 -7.01 18.07
N ARG A 72 -8.02 -8.13 17.35
CA ARG A 72 -6.84 -8.88 16.89
C ARG A 72 -6.28 -8.23 15.63
N ILE A 73 -5.02 -7.83 15.63
CA ILE A 73 -4.38 -7.08 14.54
C ILE A 73 -3.04 -7.71 14.21
N THR A 74 -2.76 -7.85 12.92
CA THR A 74 -1.44 -8.18 12.37
C THR A 74 -0.80 -6.90 11.85
N VAL A 75 0.42 -6.58 12.28
CA VAL A 75 1.27 -5.60 11.59
C VAL A 75 2.33 -6.34 10.79
N GLN A 76 2.46 -6.02 9.50
CA GLN A 76 3.32 -6.68 8.53
C GLN A 76 4.16 -5.62 7.81
N SER A 77 5.49 -5.72 7.89
CA SER A 77 6.32 -4.94 6.99
C SER A 77 6.35 -5.54 5.60
N HIS A 78 6.40 -4.67 4.59
CA HIS A 78 6.49 -5.10 3.20
C HIS A 78 7.82 -4.72 2.56
N GLY A 79 8.63 -3.80 3.12
CA GLY A 79 9.81 -3.28 2.42
C GLY A 79 9.45 -2.09 1.54
N ILE A 80 10.15 -1.92 0.40
CA ILE A 80 9.99 -0.75 -0.48
C ILE A 80 9.60 -1.21 -1.89
N GLY A 81 8.50 -0.68 -2.41
CA GLY A 81 8.06 -0.87 -3.79
C GLY A 81 6.81 -1.74 -3.97
N CYS A 82 6.12 -1.53 -5.08
CA CYS A 82 4.95 -2.30 -5.49
C CYS A 82 5.26 -3.79 -5.70
N ASP A 83 6.47 -4.13 -6.14
CA ASP A 83 6.96 -5.50 -6.26
C ASP A 83 6.98 -6.24 -4.92
N ASN A 84 7.36 -5.57 -3.85
CA ASN A 84 7.26 -6.12 -2.52
C ASN A 84 5.80 -6.28 -2.05
N ILE A 85 4.91 -5.35 -2.42
CA ILE A 85 3.47 -5.47 -2.16
C ILE A 85 2.85 -6.66 -2.89
N ASP A 86 3.33 -6.97 -4.10
CA ASP A 86 2.92 -8.16 -4.86
C ASP A 86 3.07 -9.43 -4.02
N ILE A 87 4.24 -9.61 -3.41
CA ILE A 87 4.53 -10.73 -2.52
C ILE A 87 3.62 -10.69 -1.30
N VAL A 88 3.57 -9.55 -0.59
CA VAL A 88 2.86 -9.46 0.68
C VAL A 88 1.38 -9.72 0.50
N VAL A 89 0.71 -9.06 -0.45
CA VAL A 89 -0.74 -9.17 -0.60
C VAL A 89 -1.15 -10.57 -1.09
N ASN A 90 -0.42 -11.16 -2.04
CA ASN A 90 -0.70 -12.54 -2.48
C ASN A 90 -0.47 -13.55 -1.35
N GLU A 91 0.60 -13.42 -0.55
CA GLU A 91 0.82 -14.36 0.56
C GLU A 91 -0.21 -14.18 1.68
N LEU A 92 -0.65 -12.96 1.97
CA LEU A 92 -1.76 -12.72 2.91
C LEU A 92 -3.07 -13.34 2.42
N ASP A 93 -3.39 -13.20 1.13
CA ASP A 93 -4.56 -13.83 0.52
C ASP A 93 -4.49 -15.36 0.59
N THR A 94 -3.35 -15.96 0.24
CA THR A 94 -3.21 -17.43 0.26
C THR A 94 -3.36 -17.99 1.67
N LEU A 95 -2.82 -17.32 2.70
CA LEU A 95 -3.05 -17.67 4.11
C LEU A 95 -4.53 -17.57 4.50
N ALA A 96 -5.22 -16.55 3.98
CA ALA A 96 -6.63 -16.33 4.26
C ALA A 96 -7.54 -17.34 3.55
N ASN A 97 -7.27 -17.67 2.30
CA ASN A 97 -8.23 -18.25 1.36
C ASN A 97 -7.84 -19.60 0.76
N ILE A 98 -6.64 -20.13 1.05
CA ILE A 98 -6.22 -21.47 0.61
C ILE A 98 -5.95 -22.36 1.83
N ASP A 99 -6.44 -23.60 1.79
CA ASP A 99 -6.07 -24.62 2.77
C ASP A 99 -4.67 -25.16 2.42
N TYR A 100 -3.68 -24.91 3.27
CA TYR A 100 -2.29 -25.29 3.01
C TYR A 100 -2.04 -26.80 3.06
N THR A 101 -2.95 -27.57 3.68
CA THR A 101 -2.87 -29.03 3.76
C THR A 101 -3.37 -29.66 2.47
N THR A 102 -4.54 -29.25 2.00
CA THR A 102 -5.14 -29.79 0.76
C THR A 102 -4.65 -29.08 -0.49
N ARG A 103 -4.11 -27.86 -0.33
CA ARG A 103 -3.74 -26.91 -1.40
C ARG A 103 -4.94 -26.52 -2.26
N GLU A 104 -6.12 -26.52 -1.66
CA GLU A 104 -7.38 -26.16 -2.32
C GLU A 104 -7.88 -24.81 -1.81
N GLU A 105 -8.55 -24.08 -2.69
CA GLU A 105 -9.31 -22.88 -2.34
C GLU A 105 -10.38 -23.21 -1.27
N LYS A 106 -10.50 -22.36 -0.26
CA LYS A 106 -11.53 -22.48 0.78
C LYS A 106 -12.91 -22.18 0.20
N ASP A 107 -13.96 -22.76 0.79
CA ASP A 107 -15.34 -22.54 0.34
C ASP A 107 -15.83 -21.12 0.62
N GLU A 108 -15.41 -20.56 1.76
CA GLU A 108 -15.80 -19.24 2.21
C GLU A 108 -14.63 -18.28 2.06
N HIS A 109 -14.89 -17.17 1.37
CA HIS A 109 -13.90 -16.10 1.21
C HIS A 109 -13.72 -15.34 2.52
N ARG A 110 -12.48 -15.26 2.98
CA ARG A 110 -12.07 -14.48 4.14
C ARG A 110 -11.55 -13.11 3.67
N THR A 111 -12.36 -12.08 3.86
CA THR A 111 -12.01 -10.70 3.50
C THR A 111 -11.09 -10.05 4.55
N LEU A 112 -9.86 -9.73 4.16
CA LEU A 112 -8.94 -8.94 4.98
C LEU A 112 -9.25 -7.43 4.85
N THR A 113 -9.01 -6.70 5.94
CA THR A 113 -9.04 -5.23 6.00
C THR A 113 -7.62 -4.71 6.21
N MET A 114 -7.04 -4.11 5.17
CA MET A 114 -5.66 -3.68 5.12
C MET A 114 -5.54 -2.15 5.18
N VAL A 115 -4.75 -1.61 6.11
CA VAL A 115 -4.41 -0.18 6.12
C VAL A 115 -2.90 -0.03 6.07
N ARG A 116 -2.40 0.56 4.99
CA ARG A 116 -0.99 0.91 4.88
C ARG A 116 -0.70 2.22 5.61
N ILE A 117 0.36 2.24 6.43
CA ILE A 117 0.87 3.41 7.12
C ILE A 117 2.28 3.72 6.60
N GLY A 118 2.36 4.77 5.78
CA GLY A 118 3.57 5.16 5.07
C GLY A 118 4.05 6.57 5.39
N THR A 119 5.18 6.92 4.77
CA THR A 119 5.65 8.30 4.65
C THR A 119 5.64 8.68 3.17
N CYS A 120 5.49 9.97 2.89
CA CYS A 120 5.41 10.45 1.52
C CYS A 120 6.04 11.84 1.32
N GLY A 121 6.23 12.22 0.06
CA GLY A 121 6.54 13.58 -0.34
C GLY A 121 5.27 14.34 -0.73
N GLY A 122 4.99 15.48 -0.10
CA GLY A 122 3.82 16.32 -0.40
C GLY A 122 4.03 17.14 -1.68
N LEU A 123 2.97 17.28 -2.48
CA LEU A 123 2.98 17.91 -3.81
C LEU A 123 2.07 19.14 -3.91
N GLN A 124 1.42 19.54 -2.81
CA GLN A 124 0.46 20.63 -2.84
C GLN A 124 0.75 21.63 -1.72
N PRO A 125 0.44 22.92 -1.89
CA PRO A 125 0.56 23.91 -0.82
C PRO A 125 -0.23 23.55 0.44
N PHE A 126 -1.35 22.83 0.27
CA PHE A 126 -2.21 22.36 1.36
C PHE A 126 -1.80 20.98 1.92
N THR A 127 -0.68 20.41 1.47
CA THR A 127 -0.07 19.20 2.05
C THR A 127 1.33 19.50 2.63
N PRO A 128 1.46 20.44 3.59
CA PRO A 128 2.73 20.70 4.25
C PRO A 128 3.24 19.49 5.04
N THR A 129 4.52 19.54 5.43
CA THR A 129 5.13 18.51 6.26
C THR A 129 4.34 18.31 7.56
N GLY A 130 4.09 17.06 7.92
CA GLY A 130 3.23 16.67 9.04
C GLY A 130 1.77 16.41 8.67
N SER A 131 1.32 16.77 7.46
CA SER A 131 -0.02 16.41 6.99
C SER A 131 -0.17 14.89 6.85
N PHE A 132 -1.34 14.37 7.24
CA PHE A 132 -1.78 13.02 6.93
C PHE A 132 -2.65 13.03 5.69
N ILE A 133 -2.32 12.15 4.74
CA ILE A 133 -3.04 12.01 3.49
C ILE A 133 -3.67 10.63 3.43
N ALA A 134 -4.96 10.58 3.13
CA ALA A 134 -5.69 9.37 2.79
C ALA A 134 -5.82 9.26 1.26
N SER A 135 -5.21 8.22 0.69
CA SER A 135 -5.22 7.99 -0.76
C SER A 135 -6.61 7.50 -1.21
N VAL A 136 -7.34 8.32 -1.97
CA VAL A 136 -8.64 7.96 -2.55
C VAL A 136 -8.47 7.11 -3.80
N LYS A 137 -7.55 7.53 -4.68
CA LYS A 137 -7.09 6.78 -5.84
C LYS A 137 -5.57 6.81 -5.87
N SER A 138 -4.95 5.74 -6.36
CA SER A 138 -3.49 5.63 -6.42
C SER A 138 -3.02 5.29 -7.83
N ILE A 139 -2.18 6.15 -8.41
CA ILE A 139 -1.62 5.99 -9.75
C ILE A 139 -0.32 5.20 -9.64
N GLY A 140 -0.28 4.00 -10.20
CA GLY A 140 0.92 3.18 -10.25
C GLY A 140 1.77 3.50 -11.47
N PHE A 141 2.96 4.08 -11.26
CA PHE A 141 3.96 4.27 -12.32
C PHE A 141 4.77 3.00 -12.60
N ASP A 142 4.64 1.99 -11.73
CA ASP A 142 5.32 0.70 -11.77
C ASP A 142 4.71 -0.27 -12.80
N GLY A 143 3.43 -0.12 -13.12
CA GLY A 143 2.73 -0.98 -14.08
C GLY A 143 2.40 -2.40 -13.57
N LEU A 144 2.63 -2.73 -12.28
CA LEU A 144 2.44 -4.07 -11.72
C LEU A 144 1.04 -4.63 -11.99
N LEU A 145 -0.01 -3.83 -11.77
CA LEU A 145 -1.38 -4.33 -11.88
C LEU A 145 -1.76 -4.71 -13.32
N ASN A 146 -1.00 -4.26 -14.32
CA ASN A 146 -1.22 -4.63 -15.73
C ASN A 146 -0.90 -6.11 -16.01
N TYR A 147 -0.20 -6.81 -15.10
CA TYR A 147 0.03 -8.25 -15.20
C TYR A 147 -1.17 -9.08 -14.72
N TYR A 148 -2.13 -8.46 -14.03
CA TYR A 148 -3.29 -9.14 -13.47
C TYR A 148 -4.53 -8.98 -14.36
N ALA A 149 -5.13 -10.12 -14.69
CA ALA A 149 -6.40 -10.14 -15.42
C ALA A 149 -7.51 -9.47 -14.58
N GLY A 150 -8.43 -8.79 -15.27
CA GLY A 150 -9.56 -8.15 -14.60
C GLY A 150 -9.24 -6.81 -13.94
N ARG A 151 -8.00 -6.30 -13.98
CA ARG A 151 -7.62 -5.00 -13.37
C ARG A 151 -8.54 -3.83 -13.71
N ASN A 152 -9.17 -3.85 -14.89
CA ASN A 152 -10.11 -2.80 -15.30
C ASN A 152 -11.28 -2.61 -14.33
N VAL A 153 -11.67 -3.64 -13.57
CA VAL A 153 -12.81 -3.57 -12.66
C VAL A 153 -12.48 -2.85 -11.36
N VAL A 154 -11.20 -2.72 -11.02
CA VAL A 154 -10.70 -2.07 -9.80
C VAL A 154 -9.92 -0.78 -10.10
N CYS A 155 -9.90 -0.37 -11.36
CA CYS A 155 -9.16 0.79 -11.83
C CYS A 155 -10.08 1.86 -12.44
N ASP A 156 -9.66 3.11 -12.32
CA ASP A 156 -10.26 4.23 -13.02
C ASP A 156 -9.62 4.44 -14.41
N ILE A 157 -10.26 3.87 -15.42
CA ILE A 157 -9.74 3.87 -16.79
C ILE A 157 -9.82 5.26 -17.44
N ASP A 158 -10.82 6.06 -17.05
CA ASP A 158 -10.98 7.40 -17.58
C ASP A 158 -9.92 8.33 -17.02
N MET A 159 -9.59 8.21 -15.72
CA MET A 159 -8.47 8.93 -15.12
C MET A 159 -7.12 8.46 -15.66
N GLU A 160 -6.91 7.16 -15.92
CA GLU A 160 -5.69 6.66 -16.58
C GLU A 160 -5.47 7.37 -17.93
N LYS A 161 -6.51 7.47 -18.75
CA LYS A 161 -6.47 8.14 -20.04
C LYS A 161 -6.21 9.65 -19.88
N ALA A 162 -6.97 10.33 -19.03
CA ALA A 162 -6.80 11.76 -18.79
C ALA A 162 -5.39 12.09 -18.27
N PHE A 163 -4.85 11.27 -17.37
CA PHE A 163 -3.52 11.44 -16.81
C PHE A 163 -2.44 11.22 -17.86
N THR A 164 -2.54 10.16 -18.67
CA THR A 164 -1.54 9.88 -19.71
C THR A 164 -1.53 10.95 -20.81
N GLU A 165 -2.69 11.46 -21.20
CA GLU A 165 -2.82 12.60 -22.12
C GLU A 165 -2.19 13.87 -21.54
N HIS A 166 -2.55 14.24 -20.30
CA HIS A 166 -2.01 15.42 -19.61
C HIS A 166 -0.49 15.37 -19.44
N MET A 167 0.03 14.20 -19.05
CA MET A 167 1.46 14.01 -18.85
C MET A 167 2.26 13.93 -20.14
N GLN A 168 1.60 13.78 -21.30
CA GLN A 168 2.23 13.36 -22.56
C GLN A 168 3.10 12.12 -22.32
N TRP A 169 2.47 11.10 -21.73
CA TRP A 169 3.19 9.97 -21.17
C TRP A 169 3.95 9.18 -22.24
N ASP A 170 5.26 9.00 -22.03
CA ASP A 170 6.08 8.14 -22.88
C ASP A 170 5.79 6.65 -22.60
N PRO A 171 5.29 5.88 -23.60
CA PRO A 171 4.99 4.46 -23.43
C PRO A 171 6.18 3.59 -23.02
N ILE A 172 7.43 4.05 -23.24
CA ILE A 172 8.62 3.29 -22.83
C ILE A 172 8.69 3.09 -21.31
N LYS A 173 8.02 3.95 -20.52
CA LYS A 173 7.95 3.85 -19.06
C LYS A 173 6.99 2.76 -18.57
N GLY A 174 6.26 2.10 -19.49
CA GLY A 174 5.13 1.25 -19.15
C GLY A 174 3.84 2.07 -18.97
N ALA A 175 2.69 1.42 -19.15
CA ALA A 175 1.39 2.06 -18.97
C ALA A 175 1.09 2.25 -17.47
N PRO A 176 0.77 3.47 -17.01
CA PRO A 176 0.32 3.66 -15.64
C PRO A 176 -1.08 3.07 -15.46
N TYR A 177 -1.43 2.73 -14.22
CA TYR A 177 -2.78 2.32 -13.84
C TYR A 177 -3.28 3.15 -12.66
N VAL A 178 -4.60 3.28 -12.47
CA VAL A 178 -5.18 4.04 -11.36
C VAL A 178 -6.06 3.15 -10.50
N ALA A 179 -5.51 2.62 -9.41
CA ALA A 179 -6.23 1.75 -8.48
C ALA A 179 -7.16 2.54 -7.54
N LEU A 180 -8.35 2.00 -7.29
CA LEU A 180 -9.34 2.53 -6.35
C LEU A 180 -9.12 1.95 -4.95
N ALA A 181 -9.10 2.80 -3.92
CA ALA A 181 -9.10 2.34 -2.53
C ALA A 181 -10.54 2.17 -2.00
N ASP A 182 -10.70 1.37 -0.93
CA ASP A 182 -12.00 1.07 -0.34
C ASP A 182 -12.64 2.32 0.30
N GLU A 183 -13.78 2.77 -0.24
CA GLU A 183 -14.42 4.02 0.16
C GLU A 183 -14.93 4.00 1.61
N GLU A 184 -15.49 2.88 2.06
CA GLU A 184 -15.97 2.74 3.44
C GLU A 184 -14.81 2.83 4.43
N LEU A 185 -13.70 2.16 4.13
CA LEU A 185 -12.49 2.18 4.94
C LEU A 185 -11.87 3.58 4.96
N ILE A 186 -11.81 4.28 3.82
CA ILE A 186 -11.38 5.68 3.77
C ILE A 186 -12.24 6.53 4.71
N ASN A 187 -13.56 6.45 4.59
CA ASN A 187 -14.47 7.25 5.43
C ASN A 187 -14.28 6.94 6.92
N LYS A 188 -14.07 5.67 7.27
CA LYS A 188 -13.85 5.22 8.65
C LYS A 188 -12.52 5.71 9.23
N ILE A 189 -11.43 5.59 8.48
CA ILE A 189 -10.07 5.88 8.95
C ILE A 189 -9.72 7.37 8.82
N ALA A 190 -10.03 7.99 7.68
CA ALA A 190 -9.63 9.37 7.38
C ALA A 190 -10.50 10.39 8.12
N GLN A 191 -11.77 10.07 8.38
CA GLN A 191 -12.75 10.97 9.01
C GLN A 191 -12.67 12.37 8.38
N ASP A 192 -12.54 13.42 9.18
CA ASP A 192 -12.41 14.83 8.79
C ASP A 192 -11.01 15.42 9.04
N ASP A 193 -10.05 14.60 9.51
CA ASP A 193 -8.74 15.06 9.96
C ASP A 193 -7.55 14.58 9.09
N MET A 194 -7.83 13.99 7.93
CA MET A 194 -6.83 13.66 6.91
C MET A 194 -7.19 14.29 5.56
N VAL A 195 -6.17 14.77 4.84
CA VAL A 195 -6.33 15.28 3.48
C VAL A 195 -6.68 14.12 2.56
N ARG A 196 -7.78 14.23 1.82
CA ARG A 196 -8.18 13.24 0.81
C ARG A 196 -7.70 13.69 -0.56
N GLY A 197 -7.11 12.79 -1.33
CA GLY A 197 -6.71 13.09 -2.70
C GLY A 197 -6.03 11.91 -3.39
N TYR A 198 -5.33 12.19 -4.48
CA TYR A 198 -4.67 11.16 -5.26
C TYR A 198 -3.20 11.01 -4.87
N THR A 199 -2.74 9.76 -4.87
CA THR A 199 -1.35 9.41 -4.58
C THR A 199 -0.71 8.82 -5.83
N ILE A 200 0.55 9.16 -6.11
CA ILE A 200 1.32 8.41 -7.10
C ILE A 200 2.27 7.45 -6.37
N SER A 201 2.21 6.17 -6.77
CA SER A 201 3.15 5.12 -6.37
C SER A 201 4.21 4.98 -7.45
N CYS A 202 5.43 5.39 -7.11
CA CYS A 202 6.56 5.41 -8.03
C CYS A 202 7.36 4.11 -7.98
N GLY A 203 7.75 3.57 -9.14
CA GLY A 203 8.69 2.43 -9.25
C GLY A 203 10.15 2.76 -8.86
N GLY A 204 10.38 3.86 -8.12
CA GLY A 204 11.70 4.26 -7.65
C GLY A 204 11.68 5.61 -6.92
N PHE A 205 12.69 5.85 -6.08
CA PHE A 205 12.74 7.04 -5.22
C PHE A 205 13.32 8.29 -5.90
N TYR A 206 14.22 8.11 -6.88
CA TYR A 206 14.93 9.22 -7.52
C TYR A 206 14.21 9.73 -8.78
N GLY A 207 14.63 9.29 -9.96
CA GLY A 207 14.09 9.73 -11.25
C GLY A 207 12.56 9.65 -11.35
N PRO A 208 11.91 8.53 -10.97
CA PRO A 208 10.46 8.42 -11.01
C PRO A 208 9.71 9.45 -10.14
N GLN A 209 10.34 10.00 -9.10
CA GLN A 209 9.80 11.09 -8.26
C GLN A 209 10.39 12.47 -8.63
N GLY A 210 10.94 12.60 -9.83
CA GLY A 210 11.51 13.84 -10.35
C GLY A 210 12.73 14.35 -9.58
N ARG A 211 13.50 13.48 -8.93
CA ARG A 211 14.78 13.89 -8.31
C ARG A 211 15.91 13.77 -9.33
N VAL A 212 16.63 14.86 -9.53
CA VAL A 212 17.84 14.91 -10.35
C VAL A 212 19.05 14.96 -9.43
N LEU A 213 19.98 14.02 -9.61
CA LEU A 213 21.29 14.02 -8.95
C LEU A 213 22.38 14.27 -9.98
N ARG A 214 23.05 13.21 -10.45
CA ARG A 214 24.07 13.28 -11.52
C ARG A 214 23.54 12.88 -12.90
N ALA A 215 22.46 12.10 -12.93
CA ALA A 215 21.78 11.72 -14.15
C ALA A 215 20.51 12.57 -14.28
N ASP A 216 20.32 13.16 -15.47
CA ASP A 216 19.11 13.90 -15.79
C ASP A 216 17.91 12.96 -15.90
N ILE A 217 16.72 13.50 -15.64
CA ILE A 217 15.46 12.79 -15.88
C ILE A 217 14.95 13.10 -17.28
N ALA A 218 14.28 12.12 -17.91
CA ALA A 218 13.76 12.25 -19.27
C ALA A 218 12.80 13.44 -19.45
N ASP A 219 12.06 13.77 -18.39
CA ASP A 219 11.13 14.90 -18.36
C ASP A 219 11.42 15.84 -17.18
N PRO A 220 12.18 16.91 -17.40
CA PRO A 220 12.50 17.90 -16.36
C PRO A 220 11.28 18.62 -15.78
N LYS A 221 10.13 18.58 -16.46
CA LYS A 221 8.87 19.24 -16.02
C LYS A 221 7.87 18.25 -15.42
N GLN A 222 8.28 17.01 -15.15
CA GLN A 222 7.39 15.96 -14.66
C GLN A 222 6.59 16.41 -13.42
N ASN A 223 7.27 16.98 -12.41
CA ASN A 223 6.60 17.37 -11.17
C ASN A 223 5.64 18.55 -11.37
N GLU A 224 6.02 19.57 -12.16
CA GLU A 224 5.12 20.68 -12.51
C GLU A 224 3.82 20.18 -13.14
N LYS A 225 3.92 19.23 -14.09
CA LYS A 225 2.74 18.63 -14.72
C LYS A 225 1.90 17.83 -13.72
N ILE A 226 2.53 17.07 -12.84
CA ILE A 226 1.83 16.29 -11.81
C ILE A 226 1.09 17.20 -10.81
N GLU A 227 1.74 18.27 -10.36
CA GLU A 227 1.16 19.25 -9.43
C GLU A 227 -0.03 20.00 -10.05
N ALA A 228 0.03 20.24 -11.38
CA ALA A 228 -1.04 20.86 -12.14
C ALA A 228 -2.22 19.93 -12.46
N PHE A 229 -2.05 18.61 -12.37
CA PHE A 229 -3.12 17.67 -12.71
C PHE A 229 -4.26 17.72 -11.69
N GLU A 230 -5.49 17.77 -12.20
CA GLU A 230 -6.71 17.77 -11.43
C GLU A 230 -7.75 16.92 -12.15
N TYR A 231 -8.47 16.10 -11.39
CA TYR A 231 -9.50 15.21 -11.89
C TYR A 231 -10.60 15.12 -10.83
N ASP A 232 -11.88 15.19 -11.24
CA ASP A 232 -13.04 15.19 -10.33
C ASP A 232 -12.93 16.15 -9.11
N GLY A 233 -12.31 17.32 -9.30
CA GLY A 233 -12.13 18.32 -8.24
C GLY A 233 -11.10 17.95 -7.15
N MET A 234 -10.32 16.88 -7.36
CA MET A 234 -9.21 16.48 -6.50
C MET A 234 -7.87 16.57 -7.24
N LYS A 235 -6.80 16.75 -6.47
CA LYS A 235 -5.42 16.86 -6.96
C LYS A 235 -4.56 15.69 -6.49
N ILE A 236 -3.43 15.54 -7.18
CA ILE A 236 -2.36 14.65 -6.74
C ILE A 236 -1.66 15.29 -5.54
N CYS A 237 -1.78 14.67 -4.38
CA CYS A 237 -1.38 15.21 -3.09
C CYS A 237 0.04 14.83 -2.69
N ASN A 238 0.52 13.65 -3.11
CA ASN A 238 1.80 13.10 -2.70
C ASN A 238 2.38 12.02 -3.64
N PHE A 239 3.68 11.77 -3.46
CA PHE A 239 4.39 10.58 -3.96
C PHE A 239 4.78 9.63 -2.82
N GLU A 240 4.62 8.34 -3.08
CA GLU A 240 5.20 7.23 -2.33
C GLU A 240 5.48 6.08 -3.31
N MET A 241 5.53 4.81 -2.90
CA MET A 241 6.00 3.72 -3.76
C MET A 241 5.14 2.44 -3.75
N GLU A 242 3.95 2.43 -3.13
CA GLU A 242 3.24 1.16 -2.84
C GLU A 242 1.71 1.21 -2.88
N SER A 243 1.09 2.38 -2.70
CA SER A 243 -0.37 2.50 -2.50
C SER A 243 -1.21 1.95 -3.65
N SER A 244 -0.75 2.09 -4.90
CA SER A 244 -1.45 1.57 -6.08
C SER A 244 -1.54 0.05 -6.08
N ALA A 245 -0.45 -0.63 -5.73
CA ALA A 245 -0.44 -2.09 -5.62
C ALA A 245 -1.29 -2.57 -4.42
N VAL A 246 -1.21 -1.87 -3.28
CA VAL A 246 -2.01 -2.21 -2.09
C VAL A 246 -3.50 -2.17 -2.40
N ALA A 247 -3.99 -1.06 -2.98
CA ALA A 247 -5.39 -0.88 -3.29
C ALA A 247 -5.84 -1.82 -4.43
N GLY A 248 -5.05 -1.92 -5.50
CA GLY A 248 -5.38 -2.68 -6.70
C GLY A 248 -5.44 -4.20 -6.45
N LEU A 249 -4.39 -4.77 -5.85
CA LEU A 249 -4.32 -6.21 -5.59
C LEU A 249 -5.35 -6.64 -4.53
N ALA A 250 -5.48 -5.86 -3.44
CA ALA A 250 -6.49 -6.16 -2.44
C ALA A 250 -7.89 -6.20 -3.05
N SER A 251 -8.25 -5.19 -3.86
CA SER A 251 -9.57 -5.14 -4.49
C SER A 251 -9.78 -6.30 -5.47
N LEU A 252 -8.77 -6.67 -6.26
CA LEU A 252 -8.85 -7.82 -7.18
C LEU A 252 -9.07 -9.14 -6.46
N LEU A 253 -8.47 -9.30 -5.28
CA LEU A 253 -8.57 -10.48 -4.43
C LEU A 253 -9.78 -10.42 -3.47
N GLY A 254 -10.68 -9.45 -3.63
CA GLY A 254 -11.88 -9.33 -2.79
C GLY A 254 -11.58 -8.96 -1.33
N HIS A 255 -10.51 -8.20 -1.11
CA HIS A 255 -10.16 -7.59 0.17
C HIS A 255 -10.45 -6.09 0.17
N ARG A 256 -10.42 -5.46 1.35
CA ARG A 256 -10.57 -4.01 1.50
C ARG A 256 -9.23 -3.41 1.88
N ALA A 257 -8.79 -2.38 1.15
CA ALA A 257 -7.53 -1.72 1.46
C ALA A 257 -7.56 -0.21 1.24
N MET A 258 -6.76 0.50 2.04
CA MET A 258 -6.43 1.91 1.82
C MET A 258 -5.01 2.22 2.30
N THR A 259 -4.51 3.41 1.93
CA THR A 259 -3.25 3.93 2.45
C THR A 259 -3.45 5.27 3.16
N CYS A 260 -2.81 5.40 4.32
CA CYS A 260 -2.53 6.68 4.97
C CYS A 260 -1.02 6.96 4.94
N CYS A 261 -0.62 8.14 4.47
CA CYS A 261 0.78 8.57 4.48
C CYS A 261 0.96 9.88 5.21
N MET A 262 2.07 10.00 5.94
CA MET A 262 2.51 11.28 6.51
C MET A 262 3.51 11.96 5.60
N VAL A 263 3.29 13.25 5.31
CA VAL A 263 4.24 14.07 4.55
C VAL A 263 5.48 14.33 5.41
N ILE A 264 6.65 13.88 4.95
CA ILE A 264 7.96 14.12 5.62
C ILE A 264 8.86 15.10 4.85
N ALA A 265 8.58 15.27 3.56
CA ALA A 265 9.26 16.22 2.70
C ALA A 265 8.22 16.93 1.84
N ASN A 266 8.20 18.26 1.85
CA ASN A 266 7.34 19.03 0.98
C ASN A 266 8.12 19.34 -0.30
N ARG A 267 7.69 18.76 -1.43
CA ARG A 267 8.36 18.94 -2.73
C ARG A 267 8.02 20.28 -3.37
N TYR A 268 6.89 20.90 -2.99
CA TYR A 268 6.48 22.22 -3.44
C TYR A 268 7.32 23.33 -2.78
N THR A 269 7.50 23.28 -1.46
CA THR A 269 8.33 24.26 -0.73
C THR A 269 9.82 23.89 -0.66
N THR A 270 10.21 22.70 -1.14
CA THR A 270 11.57 22.13 -1.04
C THR A 270 12.07 21.91 0.41
N GLU A 271 11.17 21.88 1.38
CA GLU A 271 11.48 21.69 2.80
C GLU A 271 11.47 20.20 3.20
N MET A 272 12.34 19.83 4.14
CA MET A 272 12.44 18.47 4.69
C MET A 272 12.42 18.53 6.21
N ASN A 273 11.60 17.68 6.85
CA ASN A 273 11.64 17.48 8.30
C ASN A 273 12.34 16.16 8.63
N THR A 274 13.46 16.23 9.35
CA THR A 274 14.23 15.07 9.80
C THR A 274 13.81 14.55 11.17
N GLU A 275 12.98 15.29 11.93
CA GLU A 275 12.50 14.95 13.27
C GLU A 275 11.02 14.51 13.28
N TYR A 276 10.63 13.68 12.32
CA TYR A 276 9.22 13.29 12.10
C TYR A 276 8.72 12.13 13.00
N LYS A 277 9.59 11.54 13.84
CA LYS A 277 9.26 10.33 14.63
C LYS A 277 8.06 10.52 15.56
N ASN A 278 7.87 11.72 16.12
CA ASN A 278 6.73 11.98 17.00
C ASN A 278 5.39 12.07 16.22
N SER A 279 5.43 12.42 14.94
CA SER A 279 4.22 12.61 14.14
C SER A 279 3.70 11.32 13.50
N ILE A 280 4.58 10.35 13.20
CA ILE A 280 4.14 9.06 12.64
C ILE A 280 3.39 8.22 13.68
N ASP A 281 3.77 8.31 14.95
CA ASP A 281 3.11 7.61 16.05
C ASP A 281 1.65 8.05 16.22
N THR A 282 1.37 9.35 16.09
CA THR A 282 0.00 9.88 16.06
C THR A 282 -0.83 9.30 14.92
N LEU A 283 -0.24 9.08 13.74
CA LEU A 283 -0.94 8.43 12.62
C LEU A 283 -1.21 6.95 12.95
N ILE A 284 -0.24 6.26 13.55
CA ILE A 284 -0.38 4.86 13.99
C ILE A 284 -1.55 4.71 14.96
N GLU A 285 -1.58 5.51 16.04
CA GLU A 285 -2.67 5.48 17.03
C GLU A 285 -4.03 5.71 16.38
N LYS A 286 -4.16 6.74 15.52
CA LYS A 286 -5.40 7.03 14.80
C LYS A 286 -5.88 5.83 13.97
N VAL A 287 -4.98 5.20 13.23
CA VAL A 287 -5.32 4.04 12.39
C VAL A 287 -5.72 2.84 13.26
N LEU A 288 -4.97 2.52 14.32
CA LEU A 288 -5.28 1.42 15.23
C LEU A 288 -6.65 1.60 15.91
N ASP A 289 -6.97 2.82 16.33
CA ASP A 289 -8.27 3.16 16.92
C ASP A 289 -9.41 3.01 15.91
N ARG A 290 -9.19 3.36 14.64
CA ARG A 290 -10.24 3.42 13.62
C ARG A 290 -10.41 2.14 12.79
N ILE A 291 -9.42 1.22 12.73
CA ILE A 291 -9.50 -0.03 11.95
C ILE A 291 -10.44 -1.08 12.53
#